data_AF-A0A1Q6V0L1-F1
#
_entry.id   AF-A0A1Q6V0L1-F1
#
_cell.length_a   1.000
_cell.length_b   1.000
_cell.length_c   1.000
_cell.angle_alpha   90.00
_cell.angle_beta   90.00
_cell.angle_gamma   90.00
#
_symmetry.space_group_name_H-M   'P 1'
#
loop_
_entity.id
_entity.type
_entity.pdbx_description
1 polymer ?
#
loop_
_entity_poly.entity_id
_entity_poly.type
_entity_poly.pdbx_seq_one_letter_code
_entity_poly.pdbx_strand_id
1 'polypeptide(L)'
;MCDLKTLVVKQIFKSQTSPVGKVIEYSGLELACLILDENVINAKYRGLITDKKNANIVLYFERKDDCLSGEEWRQHEKTKLWVSNLGRVKAPDGVLLEQTDKNKKVGYLQFKNWKEIETRYMFKFDKLEYVYQLVAETWLEKDEEGQKEHWNEKWEVHHISNNGYDNRPENLIWLKRKIHKKIHNEKIKSL
;
A
#
# COMPACT_ATOMS: atom_id res chain seq x y z
N MET A 1 -7.80 -6.69 27.16
CA MET A 1 -6.82 -6.55 26.05
C MET A 1 -7.24 -7.54 24.98
N CYS A 2 -7.45 -7.11 23.73
CA CYS A 2 -7.75 -8.03 22.62
C CYS A 2 -6.58 -9.03 22.48
N ASP A 3 -6.83 -10.31 22.24
CA ASP A 3 -5.81 -11.35 21.97
C ASP A 3 -5.59 -11.46 20.45
N LEU A 4 -4.33 -11.58 19.97
CA LEU A 4 -4.06 -11.72 18.53
C LEU A 4 -4.59 -13.06 17.99
N LYS A 5 -4.70 -14.09 18.85
CA LYS A 5 -5.21 -15.40 18.47
C LYS A 5 -6.69 -15.38 18.09
N THR A 6 -7.46 -14.47 18.67
CA THR A 6 -8.90 -14.33 18.42
C THR A 6 -9.23 -13.13 17.54
N LEU A 7 -8.25 -12.28 17.24
CA LEU A 7 -8.43 -11.14 16.35
C LEU A 7 -8.56 -11.65 14.92
N VAL A 8 -9.68 -11.32 14.27
CA VAL A 8 -9.87 -11.49 12.83
C VAL A 8 -9.90 -10.11 12.20
N VAL A 9 -9.16 -9.93 11.12
CA VAL A 9 -9.18 -8.72 10.30
C VAL A 9 -9.41 -9.07 8.84
N LYS A 10 -10.12 -8.18 8.15
CA LYS A 10 -10.55 -8.40 6.77
C LYS A 10 -9.83 -7.47 5.81
N GLN A 11 -9.27 -8.04 4.75
CA GLN A 11 -8.88 -7.32 3.55
C GLN A 11 -10.05 -7.37 2.57
N ILE A 12 -10.67 -6.22 2.33
CA ILE A 12 -11.88 -6.10 1.52
C ILE A 12 -11.50 -5.37 0.22
N PHE A 13 -11.63 -6.04 -0.91
CA PHE A 13 -11.31 -5.46 -2.23
C PHE A 13 -12.55 -4.81 -2.82
N LYS A 14 -12.47 -3.54 -3.21
CA LYS A 14 -13.55 -2.86 -3.94
C LYS A 14 -13.88 -3.63 -5.22
N SER A 15 -15.15 -3.94 -5.44
CA SER A 15 -15.61 -4.50 -6.71
C SER A 15 -16.20 -3.41 -7.59
N GLN A 16 -15.98 -3.52 -8.91
CA GLN A 16 -16.65 -2.66 -9.89
C GLN A 16 -17.99 -3.24 -10.36
N THR A 17 -18.24 -4.53 -10.12
CA THR A 17 -19.34 -5.28 -10.74
C THR A 17 -20.21 -6.04 -9.74
N SER A 18 -19.84 -6.05 -8.46
CA SER A 18 -20.55 -6.73 -7.38
C SER A 18 -20.71 -5.80 -6.17
N PRO A 19 -21.84 -5.84 -5.46
CA PRO A 19 -22.03 -5.10 -4.22
C PRO A 19 -21.12 -5.58 -3.09
N VAL A 20 -20.56 -6.80 -3.20
CA VAL A 20 -19.59 -7.33 -2.24
C VAL A 20 -18.28 -7.61 -2.96
N GLY A 21 -17.24 -6.97 -2.47
CA GLY A 21 -15.84 -7.18 -2.83
C GLY A 21 -15.34 -8.59 -2.56
N LYS A 22 -14.18 -8.97 -3.13
CA LYS A 22 -13.43 -10.13 -2.62
C LYS A 22 -13.03 -9.82 -1.18
N VAL A 23 -13.28 -10.75 -0.25
CA VAL A 23 -12.86 -10.62 1.15
C VAL A 23 -11.85 -11.71 1.46
N ILE A 24 -10.73 -11.33 2.07
CA ILE A 24 -9.75 -12.26 2.64
C ILE A 24 -9.68 -11.98 4.14
N GLU A 25 -9.84 -13.02 4.95
CA GLU A 25 -9.76 -12.90 6.40
C GLU A 25 -8.40 -13.39 6.87
N TYR A 26 -7.85 -12.70 7.86
CA TYR A 26 -6.60 -13.06 8.52
C TYR A 26 -6.82 -13.05 10.02
N SER A 27 -6.27 -14.03 10.72
CA SER A 27 -6.01 -13.91 12.14
C SER A 27 -4.90 -12.90 12.40
N GLY A 28 -4.91 -12.28 13.58
CA GLY A 28 -3.84 -11.38 14.00
C GLY A 28 -2.45 -12.06 14.03
N LEU A 29 -2.41 -13.37 14.29
CA LEU A 29 -1.18 -14.16 14.27
C LEU A 29 -0.67 -14.41 12.84
N GLU A 30 -1.56 -14.76 11.91
CA GLU A 30 -1.19 -14.94 10.50
C GLU A 30 -0.56 -13.67 9.92
N LEU A 31 -1.16 -12.49 10.17
CA LEU A 31 -0.56 -11.23 9.74
C LEU A 31 0.82 -10.99 10.35
N ALA A 32 1.00 -11.28 11.65
CA ALA A 32 2.30 -11.12 12.29
C ALA A 32 3.37 -12.03 11.67
N CYS A 33 2.99 -13.25 11.27
CA CYS A 33 3.88 -14.18 10.60
C CYS A 33 4.26 -13.76 9.17
N LEU A 34 3.37 -13.05 8.47
CA LEU A 34 3.60 -12.56 7.10
C LEU A 34 4.56 -11.36 7.03
N ILE A 35 4.76 -10.65 8.14
CA ILE A 35 5.73 -9.54 8.23
C ILE A 35 7.14 -10.07 7.97
N LEU A 36 7.77 -9.56 6.91
CA LEU A 36 9.17 -9.81 6.60
C LEU A 36 10.08 -8.95 7.49
N ASP A 37 11.25 -9.51 7.81
CA ASP A 37 12.31 -8.80 8.52
C ASP A 37 12.83 -7.63 7.65
N GLU A 38 13.03 -6.47 8.29
CA GLU A 38 13.51 -5.27 7.61
C GLU A 38 14.89 -5.48 6.98
N ASN A 39 15.76 -6.32 7.56
CA ASN A 39 17.05 -6.69 6.99
C ASN A 39 16.89 -7.55 5.74
N VAL A 40 15.86 -8.42 5.66
CA VAL A 40 15.57 -9.21 4.45
C VAL A 40 15.12 -8.29 3.32
N ILE A 41 14.25 -7.34 3.62
CA ILE A 41 13.82 -6.31 2.67
C ILE A 41 15.02 -5.47 2.24
N ASN A 42 15.76 -4.93 3.20
CA ASN A 42 16.94 -4.11 2.94
C ASN A 42 18.01 -4.87 2.17
N ALA A 43 18.27 -6.15 2.43
CA ALA A 43 19.22 -6.95 1.65
C ALA A 43 18.75 -7.11 0.19
N LYS A 44 17.45 -7.34 -0.02
CA LYS A 44 16.84 -7.46 -1.36
C LYS A 44 16.91 -6.15 -2.15
N TYR A 45 16.76 -4.99 -1.47
CA TYR A 45 16.61 -3.68 -2.13
C TYR A 45 17.81 -2.72 -1.97
N ARG A 46 18.78 -2.95 -1.08
CA ARG A 46 19.98 -2.09 -0.94
C ARG A 46 20.85 -2.09 -2.20
N GLY A 47 20.99 -3.25 -2.87
CA GLY A 47 21.76 -3.35 -4.13
C GLY A 47 21.12 -2.60 -5.30
N LEU A 48 19.79 -2.41 -5.27
CA LEU A 48 19.02 -1.64 -6.27
C LEU A 48 19.26 -0.13 -6.14
N ILE A 49 19.53 0.35 -4.92
CA ILE A 49 19.69 1.78 -4.61
C ILE A 49 21.14 2.25 -4.89
N THR A 50 22.14 1.39 -4.67
CA THR A 50 23.56 1.76 -4.83
C THR A 50 24.13 1.49 -6.22
N ASP A 51 23.61 0.50 -6.96
CA ASP A 51 24.07 0.15 -8.30
C ASP A 51 22.90 -0.01 -9.28
N LYS A 52 22.50 1.09 -9.92
CA LYS A 52 21.50 1.10 -11.02
C LYS A 52 21.85 0.22 -12.23
N LYS A 53 22.98 -0.48 -12.21
CA LYS A 53 23.49 -1.29 -13.33
C LYS A 53 23.33 -2.80 -13.16
N ASN A 54 23.02 -3.32 -11.97
CA ASN A 54 23.15 -4.77 -11.71
C ASN A 54 21.92 -5.47 -11.09
N ALA A 55 20.73 -4.85 -11.08
CA ALA A 55 19.57 -5.50 -10.51
C ALA A 55 18.62 -6.04 -11.58
N ASN A 56 18.55 -7.38 -11.69
CA ASN A 56 17.56 -8.11 -12.48
C ASN A 56 16.10 -7.97 -11.96
N ILE A 57 15.82 -7.00 -11.10
CA ILE A 57 14.50 -6.73 -10.52
C ILE A 57 14.12 -5.30 -10.91
N VAL A 58 13.30 -5.15 -11.93
CA VAL A 58 12.69 -3.86 -12.25
C VAL A 58 11.39 -3.75 -11.46
N LEU A 59 11.30 -2.74 -10.60
CA LEU A 59 10.09 -2.49 -9.82
C LEU A 59 8.97 -2.03 -10.75
N TYR A 60 7.73 -2.47 -10.51
CA TYR A 60 6.61 -2.16 -11.40
C TYR A 60 6.42 -0.66 -11.62
N PHE A 61 6.60 0.16 -10.59
CA PHE A 61 6.48 1.61 -10.68
C PHE A 61 7.60 2.29 -11.49
N GLU A 62 8.71 1.61 -11.75
CA GLU A 62 9.81 2.11 -12.60
C GLU A 62 9.64 1.71 -14.07
N ARG A 63 8.75 0.74 -14.36
CA ARG A 63 8.49 0.31 -15.73
C ARG A 63 7.74 1.38 -16.49
N LYS A 64 8.29 1.78 -17.64
CA LYS A 64 7.71 2.75 -18.57
C LYS A 64 6.80 2.13 -19.64
N ASP A 65 6.67 0.81 -19.65
CA ASP A 65 5.81 0.10 -20.61
C ASP A 65 4.34 0.48 -20.41
N ASP A 66 3.61 0.68 -21.50
CA ASP A 66 2.22 1.12 -21.44
C ASP A 66 1.24 -0.01 -21.04
N CYS A 67 1.60 -1.26 -21.32
CA CYS A 67 0.73 -2.43 -21.17
C CYS A 67 1.42 -3.55 -20.39
N LEU A 68 1.46 -3.44 -19.07
CA LEU A 68 1.93 -4.54 -18.22
C LEU A 68 0.86 -5.62 -18.12
N SER A 69 1.26 -6.88 -18.25
CA SER A 69 0.34 -8.03 -18.15
C SER A 69 -0.36 -8.04 -16.78
N GLY A 70 -1.69 -8.15 -16.79
CA GLY A 70 -2.51 -8.14 -15.56
C GLY A 70 -2.64 -6.78 -14.89
N GLU A 71 -2.17 -5.70 -15.53
CA GLU A 71 -2.36 -4.35 -15.02
C GLU A 71 -3.78 -3.85 -15.30
N GLU A 72 -4.49 -3.56 -14.23
CA GLU A 72 -5.81 -2.96 -14.26
C GLU A 72 -5.72 -1.54 -13.72
N TRP A 73 -6.47 -0.62 -14.32
CA TRP A 73 -6.48 0.80 -13.95
C TRP A 73 -7.85 1.21 -13.42
N ARG A 74 -7.86 1.95 -12.31
CA ARG A 74 -9.08 2.55 -11.75
C ARG A 74 -8.86 4.01 -11.45
N GLN A 75 -9.88 4.82 -11.67
CA GLN A 75 -9.81 6.23 -11.30
C GLN A 75 -10.07 6.38 -9.80
N HIS A 76 -9.17 7.06 -9.10
CA HIS A 76 -9.35 7.41 -7.71
C HIS A 76 -10.42 8.50 -7.56
N GLU A 77 -11.44 8.24 -6.75
CA GLU A 77 -12.66 9.05 -6.67
C GLU A 77 -12.39 10.53 -6.34
N LYS A 78 -11.46 10.79 -5.42
CA LYS A 78 -11.18 12.15 -4.90
C LYS A 78 -10.20 12.93 -5.76
N THR A 79 -9.14 12.30 -6.24
CA THR A 79 -8.04 12.98 -6.95
C THR A 79 -8.16 12.88 -8.46
N LYS A 80 -9.04 12.01 -8.99
CA LYS A 80 -9.21 11.71 -10.41
C LYS A 80 -7.97 11.12 -11.10
N LEU A 81 -6.91 10.84 -10.36
CA LEU A 81 -5.74 10.09 -10.82
C LEU A 81 -6.16 8.67 -11.19
N TRP A 82 -5.52 8.10 -12.22
CA TRP A 82 -5.65 6.69 -12.55
C TRP A 82 -4.62 5.92 -11.76
N VAL A 83 -5.05 4.88 -11.04
CA VAL A 83 -4.23 4.10 -10.13
C VAL A 83 -4.32 2.64 -10.52
N SER A 84 -3.17 2.02 -10.79
CA SER A 84 -3.11 0.64 -11.20
C SER A 84 -2.97 -0.32 -10.03
N ASN A 85 -3.46 -1.55 -10.19
CA ASN A 85 -3.25 -2.63 -9.22
C ASN A 85 -1.76 -3.03 -9.06
N LEU A 86 -0.87 -2.55 -9.92
CA LEU A 86 0.58 -2.74 -9.82
C LEU A 86 1.29 -1.58 -9.08
N GLY A 87 0.53 -0.65 -8.48
CA GLY A 87 1.08 0.48 -7.74
C GLY A 87 1.61 1.62 -8.64
N ARG A 88 1.26 1.61 -9.93
CA ARG A 88 1.54 2.71 -10.86
C ARG A 88 0.42 3.74 -10.85
N VAL A 89 0.74 4.99 -11.20
CA VAL A 89 -0.23 6.09 -11.18
C VAL A 89 -0.07 6.96 -12.41
N LYS A 90 -1.17 7.24 -13.11
CA LYS A 90 -1.23 8.19 -14.22
C LYS A 90 -2.04 9.42 -13.80
N ALA A 91 -1.64 10.56 -14.33
CA ALA A 91 -2.44 11.77 -14.32
C ALA A 91 -3.74 11.60 -15.14
N PRO A 92 -4.72 12.51 -14.99
CA PRO A 92 -5.95 12.48 -15.77
C PRO A 92 -5.72 12.54 -17.29
N ASP A 93 -4.62 13.15 -17.74
CA ASP A 93 -4.19 13.22 -19.14
C ASP A 93 -3.43 11.96 -19.61
N GLY A 94 -3.31 10.93 -18.76
CA GLY A 94 -2.70 9.65 -19.10
C GLY A 94 -1.19 9.57 -18.85
N VAL A 95 -0.54 10.67 -18.47
CA VAL A 95 0.92 10.68 -18.21
C VAL A 95 1.25 9.89 -16.95
N LEU A 96 2.18 8.93 -17.06
CA LEU A 96 2.67 8.17 -15.91
C LEU A 96 3.48 9.07 -14.97
N LEU A 97 3.11 9.05 -13.68
CA LEU A 97 3.74 9.89 -12.66
C LEU A 97 4.96 9.19 -12.05
N GLU A 98 6.10 9.88 -12.06
CA GLU A 98 7.34 9.38 -11.45
C GLU A 98 7.21 9.27 -9.91
N GLN A 99 7.64 8.12 -9.38
CA GLN A 99 7.64 7.82 -7.95
C GLN A 99 9.08 7.74 -7.42
N THR A 100 9.28 8.13 -6.17
CA THR A 100 10.58 8.11 -5.49
C THR A 100 10.40 7.90 -3.99
N ASP A 101 11.42 7.39 -3.33
CA ASP A 101 11.44 7.30 -1.87
C ASP A 101 11.36 8.68 -1.22
N LYS A 102 10.48 8.82 -0.22
CA LYS A 102 10.37 10.06 0.56
C LYS A 102 11.52 10.20 1.53
N ASN A 103 12.27 11.30 1.45
CA ASN A 103 13.36 11.63 2.38
C ASN A 103 14.35 10.47 2.62
N LYS A 104 14.64 9.67 1.58
CA LYS A 104 15.48 8.46 1.63
C LYS A 104 14.92 7.33 2.53
N LYS A 105 13.65 7.39 2.92
CA LYS A 105 12.97 6.26 3.57
C LYS A 105 12.62 5.23 2.50
N VAL A 106 13.44 4.20 2.44
CA VAL A 106 13.34 3.05 1.53
C VAL A 106 11.92 2.45 1.58
N GLY A 107 11.26 2.37 0.43
CA GLY A 107 9.91 1.78 0.29
C GLY A 107 8.76 2.73 0.63
N TYR A 108 9.03 3.96 1.06
CA TYR A 108 7.99 4.97 1.29
C TYR A 108 7.83 5.84 0.04
N LEU A 109 7.22 5.26 -1.00
CA LEU A 109 7.09 5.91 -2.31
C LEU A 109 6.12 7.09 -2.27
N GLN A 110 6.56 8.22 -2.79
CA GLN A 110 5.79 9.44 -3.07
C GLN A 110 6.02 9.88 -4.52
N PHE A 111 5.22 10.83 -5.01
CA PHE A 111 5.50 11.43 -6.33
C PHE A 111 6.68 12.39 -6.26
N LYS A 112 7.57 12.30 -7.26
CA LYS A 112 8.78 13.13 -7.33
C LYS A 112 8.46 14.63 -7.40
N ASN A 113 7.44 15.00 -8.18
CA ASN A 113 7.01 16.39 -8.39
C ASN A 113 5.64 16.67 -7.76
N TRP A 114 5.37 16.14 -6.56
CA TRP A 114 4.03 16.17 -5.96
C TRP A 114 3.37 17.56 -5.93
N LYS A 115 4.10 18.63 -5.59
CA LYS A 115 3.57 20.01 -5.57
C LYS A 115 3.09 20.50 -6.93
N GLU A 116 3.84 20.17 -7.98
CA GLU A 116 3.48 20.52 -9.36
C GLU A 116 2.21 19.77 -9.77
N ILE A 117 2.13 18.48 -9.43
CA ILE A 117 0.97 17.62 -9.71
C ILE A 117 -0.28 18.17 -8.98
N GLU A 118 -0.19 18.54 -7.70
CA GLU A 118 -1.31 19.16 -6.97
C GLU A 118 -1.80 20.44 -7.64
N THR A 119 -0.85 21.29 -8.05
CA THR A 119 -1.16 22.57 -8.70
C THR A 119 -1.81 22.35 -10.06
N ARG A 120 -1.23 21.47 -10.88
CA ARG A 120 -1.66 21.19 -12.25
C ARG A 120 -3.03 20.53 -12.31
N TYR A 121 -3.34 19.63 -11.38
CA TYR A 121 -4.59 18.86 -11.39
C TYR A 121 -5.56 19.27 -10.27
N MET A 122 -5.27 20.38 -9.57
CA MET A 122 -6.14 21.03 -8.58
C MET A 122 -6.69 20.09 -7.49
N PHE A 123 -5.85 19.19 -6.96
CA PHE A 123 -6.23 18.34 -5.83
C PHE A 123 -5.22 18.46 -4.69
N LYS A 124 -5.63 18.15 -3.45
CA LYS A 124 -4.77 18.21 -2.25
C LYS A 124 -4.34 16.81 -1.82
N PHE A 125 -3.02 16.56 -1.73
CA PHE A 125 -2.44 15.36 -1.11
C PHE A 125 -2.34 15.47 0.42
N ASP A 126 -2.98 16.45 1.05
CA ASP A 126 -2.89 16.72 2.49
C ASP A 126 -3.20 15.50 3.40
N LYS A 127 -3.79 14.43 2.83
CA LYS A 127 -3.98 13.13 3.48
C LYS A 127 -3.42 11.91 2.72
N LEU A 128 -2.87 12.09 1.52
CA LEU A 128 -2.38 11.03 0.63
C LEU A 128 -0.91 11.30 0.27
N GLU A 129 -0.05 11.15 1.27
CA GLU A 129 1.38 11.45 1.16
C GLU A 129 2.13 10.35 0.39
N TYR A 130 1.61 9.13 0.38
CA TYR A 130 2.29 7.97 -0.21
C TYR A 130 1.44 7.23 -1.22
N VAL A 131 2.11 6.60 -2.19
CA VAL A 131 1.48 5.84 -3.27
C VAL A 131 0.61 4.70 -2.73
N TYR A 132 1.08 3.98 -1.71
CA TYR A 132 0.31 2.87 -1.11
C TYR A 132 -1.03 3.32 -0.54
N GLN A 133 -1.13 4.55 -0.04
CA GLN A 133 -2.39 5.10 0.48
C GLN A 133 -3.38 5.33 -0.67
N LEU A 134 -2.88 5.88 -1.79
CA LEU A 134 -3.69 6.09 -2.98
C LEU A 134 -4.16 4.76 -3.58
N VAL A 135 -3.31 3.73 -3.61
CA VAL A 135 -3.70 2.39 -4.04
C VAL A 135 -4.76 1.81 -3.11
N ALA A 136 -4.55 1.86 -1.80
CA ALA A 136 -5.52 1.32 -0.83
C ALA A 136 -6.86 2.06 -0.87
N GLU A 137 -6.90 3.39 -1.02
CA GLU A 137 -8.16 4.13 -1.18
C GLU A 137 -8.89 3.78 -2.49
N THR A 138 -8.14 3.43 -3.54
CA THR A 138 -8.72 3.07 -4.85
C THR A 138 -9.22 1.63 -4.90
N TRP A 139 -8.52 0.70 -4.25
CA TRP A 139 -8.73 -0.74 -4.45
C TRP A 139 -9.31 -1.46 -3.24
N LEU A 140 -9.24 -0.88 -2.04
CA LEU A 140 -9.63 -1.54 -0.79
C LEU A 140 -10.68 -0.75 -0.02
N GLU A 141 -11.44 -1.47 0.80
CA GLU A 141 -12.39 -0.92 1.75
C GLU A 141 -11.92 -1.16 3.18
N LYS A 142 -12.42 -0.34 4.10
CA LYS A 142 -12.17 -0.50 5.53
C LYS A 142 -13.20 -1.48 6.08
N ASP A 143 -12.76 -2.41 6.93
CA ASP A 143 -13.66 -3.27 7.70
C ASP A 143 -14.26 -2.51 8.88
N GLU A 144 -15.15 -1.56 8.57
CA GLU A 144 -15.75 -0.67 9.58
C GLU A 144 -16.62 -1.42 10.58
N GLU A 145 -17.12 -2.62 10.23
CA GLU A 145 -17.95 -3.45 11.09
C GLU A 145 -17.14 -4.39 11.98
N GLY A 146 -16.15 -5.09 11.42
CA GLY A 146 -15.29 -6.00 12.16
C GLY A 146 -14.32 -5.31 13.12
N GLN A 147 -14.10 -3.99 12.97
CA GLN A 147 -13.20 -3.20 13.83
C GLN A 147 -13.92 -2.12 14.65
N LYS A 148 -15.25 -2.25 14.86
CA LYS A 148 -16.09 -1.29 15.65
C LYS A 148 -15.64 -1.14 17.11
N GLU A 149 -15.04 -2.16 17.73
CA GLU A 149 -14.54 -2.09 19.12
C GLU A 149 -13.48 -0.99 19.33
N HIS A 150 -12.91 -0.48 18.23
CA HIS A 150 -11.90 0.57 18.20
C HIS A 150 -12.40 1.81 17.44
N TRP A 151 -13.69 2.13 17.59
CA TRP A 151 -14.40 3.17 16.82
C TRP A 151 -13.74 4.56 16.85
N ASN A 152 -13.04 4.92 17.93
CA ASN A 152 -12.35 6.21 18.07
C ASN A 152 -10.92 6.24 17.47
N GLU A 153 -10.46 5.15 16.86
CA GLU A 153 -9.09 5.05 16.36
C GLU A 153 -8.96 5.38 14.88
N LYS A 154 -7.81 5.96 14.54
CA LYS A 154 -7.43 6.26 13.15
C LYS A 154 -7.13 4.96 12.40
N TRP A 155 -7.62 4.91 11.16
CA TRP A 155 -7.28 3.87 10.19
C TRP A 155 -5.95 4.19 9.52
N GLU A 156 -5.13 3.17 9.33
CA GLU A 156 -3.84 3.23 8.64
C GLU A 156 -3.78 2.08 7.63
N VAL A 157 -3.07 2.30 6.53
CA VAL A 157 -2.77 1.23 5.57
C VAL A 157 -1.47 0.56 6.00
N HIS A 158 -1.49 -0.76 6.03
CA HIS A 158 -0.34 -1.60 6.36
C HIS A 158 0.04 -2.46 5.15
N HIS A 159 1.35 -2.59 4.90
CA HIS A 159 1.89 -3.58 3.98
C HIS A 159 1.99 -4.93 4.70
N ILE A 160 1.20 -5.91 4.29
CA ILE A 160 1.11 -7.24 4.92
C ILE A 160 2.50 -7.89 5.03
N SER A 161 3.29 -7.84 3.95
CA SER A 161 4.66 -8.35 3.94
C SER A 161 5.70 -7.40 4.52
N ASN A 162 5.31 -6.20 4.96
CA ASN A 162 6.21 -5.10 5.35
C ASN A 162 7.09 -4.55 4.21
N ASN A 163 6.90 -5.01 2.97
CA ASN A 163 7.65 -4.54 1.81
C ASN A 163 7.03 -3.26 1.21
N GLY A 164 7.62 -2.10 1.50
CA GLY A 164 7.15 -0.80 0.99
C GLY A 164 7.23 -0.60 -0.53
N TYR A 165 8.02 -1.41 -1.24
CA TYR A 165 8.06 -1.36 -2.72
C TYR A 165 6.96 -2.20 -3.38
N ASP A 166 6.25 -3.03 -2.61
CA ASP A 166 5.12 -3.81 -3.09
C ASP A 166 3.80 -3.14 -2.71
N ASN A 167 3.40 -2.17 -3.52
CA ASN A 167 2.17 -1.41 -3.33
C ASN A 167 0.95 -2.06 -4.00
N ARG A 168 1.01 -3.35 -4.35
CA ARG A 168 -0.14 -4.04 -4.96
C ARG A 168 -1.26 -4.22 -3.92
N PRO A 169 -2.55 -4.08 -4.28
CA PRO A 169 -3.66 -4.20 -3.34
C PRO A 169 -3.63 -5.50 -2.52
N GLU A 170 -3.17 -6.62 -3.09
CA GLU A 170 -3.02 -7.89 -2.38
C GLU A 170 -2.03 -7.84 -1.22
N ASN A 171 -1.07 -6.92 -1.24
CA ASN A 171 -0.10 -6.72 -0.16
C ASN A 171 -0.51 -5.59 0.80
N LEU A 172 -1.66 -4.95 0.61
CA LEU A 172 -2.13 -3.83 1.43
C LEU A 172 -3.37 -4.21 2.22
N ILE A 173 -3.50 -3.70 3.44
CA ILE A 173 -4.69 -3.88 4.29
C ILE A 173 -4.95 -2.64 5.14
N TRP A 174 -6.22 -2.30 5.33
CA TRP A 174 -6.63 -1.26 6.27
C TRP A 174 -6.70 -1.83 7.69
N LEU A 175 -6.01 -1.20 8.63
CA LEU A 175 -6.01 -1.56 10.04
C LEU A 175 -6.22 -0.34 10.93
N LYS A 176 -6.86 -0.53 12.08
CA LYS A 176 -6.80 0.47 13.15
C LYS A 176 -5.37 0.55 13.74
N ARG A 177 -4.94 1.76 14.08
CA ARG A 177 -3.58 2.04 14.57
C ARG A 177 -3.13 1.14 15.73
N LYS A 178 -4.00 0.78 16.68
CA LYS A 178 -3.59 -0.15 17.76
C LYS A 178 -3.33 -1.57 17.25
N ILE A 179 -4.15 -2.08 16.33
CA ILE A 179 -3.93 -3.38 15.71
C ILE A 179 -2.61 -3.37 14.94
N HIS A 180 -2.41 -2.33 14.13
CA HIS A 180 -1.16 -2.13 13.38
C HIS A 180 0.07 -2.19 14.30
N LYS A 181 0.07 -1.43 15.41
CA LYS A 181 1.15 -1.48 16.41
C LYS A 181 1.32 -2.86 17.05
N LYS A 182 0.21 -3.55 17.32
CA LYS A 182 0.21 -4.84 18.01
C LYS A 182 0.83 -5.95 17.15
N ILE A 183 0.51 -5.98 15.87
CA ILE A 183 1.06 -6.96 14.91
C ILE A 183 2.59 -6.78 14.81
N HIS A 184 3.08 -5.53 14.71
CA HIS A 184 4.52 -5.26 14.73
C HIS A 184 5.20 -5.69 16.05
N ASN A 185 4.57 -5.44 17.19
CA ASN A 185 5.11 -5.84 18.49
C ASN A 185 5.17 -7.36 18.68
N GLU A 186 4.23 -8.12 18.11
CA GLU A 186 4.23 -9.57 18.22
C GLU A 186 5.38 -10.20 17.42
N LYS A 187 5.67 -9.66 16.24
CA LYS A 187 6.83 -10.09 15.44
C LYS A 187 8.13 -10.00 16.25
N ILE A 188 8.31 -8.91 17.00
CA ILE A 188 9.51 -8.69 17.83
C ILE A 188 9.65 -9.75 18.94
N LYS A 189 8.55 -10.32 19.44
CA LYS A 189 8.60 -11.39 20.46
C LYS A 189 8.85 -12.78 19.87
N SER A 190 8.55 -12.96 18.58
CA SER A 190 8.74 -14.21 17.85
C SER A 190 10.13 -14.37 17.21
N LEU A 191 10.93 -13.29 17.26
CA LEU A 191 12.34 -13.23 16.85
C LEU A 191 13.24 -13.38 18.08
#